data_AF-A0A1A8TIA3-F1
#
_entry.id   AF-A0A1A8TIA3-F1
#
_cell.length_a   1.000
_cell.length_b   1.000
_cell.length_c   1.000
_cell.angle_alpha   90.00
_cell.angle_beta   90.00
_cell.angle_gamma   90.00
#
_symmetry.space_group_name_H-M   'P 1'
#
loop_
_entity.id
_entity.type
_entity.pdbx_description
1 polymer ?
#
loop_
_entity_poly.entity_id
_entity_poly.type
_entity_poly.pdbx_seq_one_letter_code
_entity_poly.pdbx_strand_id
1 'polypeptide(L)'
;MGKVLLTVLLLGLFGCTDKKQATTDVQNGNELYSMYCASCHKESGNGQFLAGIPRNRDTQYSVNEVSDLIRVGHQDKPSMPTFSQLTPAQAYAIAAYLKYKLGSE
;
A
#
# COMPACT_ATOMS: atom_id res chain seq x y z
N MET A 1 56.24 17.95 -36.31
CA MET A 1 55.85 17.61 -34.92
C MET A 1 54.61 18.40 -34.54
N GLY A 2 53.58 17.77 -33.95
CA GLY A 2 52.57 18.51 -33.16
C GLY A 2 51.09 18.45 -33.60
N LYS A 3 50.56 17.25 -33.86
CA LYS A 3 49.15 16.79 -33.72
C LYS A 3 48.02 17.85 -33.84
N VAL A 4 47.43 17.92 -35.04
CA VAL A 4 45.99 18.23 -35.19
C VAL A 4 45.24 16.98 -34.75
N LEU A 5 44.56 17.03 -33.60
CA LEU A 5 43.63 15.97 -33.19
C LEU A 5 42.20 16.54 -33.12
N LEU A 6 41.50 16.18 -34.17
CA LEU A 6 40.06 16.09 -34.35
C LEU A 6 39.37 15.47 -33.13
N THR A 7 38.33 16.10 -32.58
CA THR A 7 37.17 15.41 -31.98
C THR A 7 35.98 16.36 -31.89
N VAL A 8 35.35 16.55 -33.04
CA VAL A 8 33.89 16.76 -33.09
C VAL A 8 33.24 15.40 -32.81
N LEU A 9 32.06 15.42 -32.18
CA LEU A 9 31.03 14.36 -32.10
C LEU A 9 30.79 13.83 -30.67
N LEU A 10 29.65 14.22 -30.09
CA LEU A 10 28.55 13.31 -29.72
C LEU A 10 27.37 14.12 -29.17
N LEU A 11 26.53 14.63 -30.09
CA LEU A 11 25.09 14.63 -29.83
C LEU A 11 24.68 13.15 -29.80
N GLY A 12 24.10 12.70 -28.69
CA GLY A 12 23.66 11.32 -28.50
C GLY A 12 22.61 11.23 -27.41
N LEU A 13 21.38 11.58 -27.77
CA LEU A 13 20.16 11.31 -27.03
C LEU A 13 20.05 9.81 -26.70
N PHE A 14 20.19 9.44 -25.43
CA PHE A 14 19.51 8.27 -24.86
C PHE A 14 19.07 8.61 -23.44
N GLY A 15 18.30 9.69 -23.33
CA GLY A 15 17.35 9.82 -22.23
C GLY A 15 16.25 8.78 -22.43
N CYS A 16 16.50 7.53 -22.02
CA CYS A 16 15.41 6.61 -21.69
C CYS A 16 14.74 7.17 -20.44
N THR A 17 13.85 8.16 -20.60
CA THR A 17 12.83 8.39 -19.57
C THR A 17 11.81 7.29 -19.74
N ASP A 18 12.18 6.14 -19.18
CA ASP A 18 11.32 5.00 -18.94
C ASP A 18 10.05 5.52 -18.27
N LYS A 19 8.95 5.35 -19.01
CA LYS A 19 7.57 5.33 -18.54
C LYS A 19 7.18 6.59 -17.78
N LYS A 20 6.24 7.35 -18.36
CA LYS A 20 5.31 8.14 -17.55
C LYS A 20 4.83 7.20 -16.43
N GLN A 21 5.38 7.38 -15.23
CA GLN A 21 4.86 6.78 -14.02
C GLN A 21 3.43 7.28 -14.02
N ALA A 22 2.50 6.38 -14.34
CA ALA A 22 1.10 6.63 -14.07
C ALA A 22 1.09 6.83 -12.55
N THR A 23 1.08 8.08 -12.13
CA THR A 23 0.67 8.48 -10.79
C THR A 23 -0.83 8.21 -10.76
N THR A 24 -1.23 6.93 -10.84
CA THR A 24 -2.35 6.47 -10.02
C THR A 24 -2.02 6.99 -8.64
N ASP A 25 -2.78 8.00 -8.22
CA ASP A 25 -2.73 8.58 -6.89
C ASP A 25 -2.75 7.41 -5.90
N VAL A 26 -1.56 6.96 -5.48
CA VAL A 26 -1.42 5.89 -4.49
C VAL A 26 -1.77 6.58 -3.18
N GLN A 27 -3.07 6.68 -2.95
CA GLN A 27 -3.64 7.22 -1.72
C GLN A 27 -2.92 6.55 -0.54
N ASN A 28 -2.48 7.38 0.41
CA ASN A 28 -1.63 6.94 1.50
C ASN A 28 -2.36 5.87 2.33
N GLY A 29 -1.76 4.68 2.47
CA GLY A 29 -2.35 3.58 3.22
C GLY A 29 -2.67 3.92 4.69
N ASN A 30 -1.91 4.84 5.29
CA ASN A 30 -2.21 5.39 6.62
C ASN A 30 -3.55 6.14 6.60
N GLU A 31 -3.70 7.13 5.72
CA GLU A 31 -4.91 7.96 5.65
C GLU A 31 -6.15 7.11 5.37
N LEU A 32 -6.03 6.16 4.45
CA LEU A 32 -7.10 5.20 4.18
C LEU A 32 -7.42 4.33 5.41
N TYR A 33 -6.42 3.86 6.15
CA TYR A 33 -6.65 3.10 7.37
C TYR A 33 -7.37 3.95 8.44
N SER A 34 -6.93 5.20 8.64
CA SER A 34 -7.57 6.11 9.60
C SER A 34 -9.03 6.38 9.22
N MET A 35 -9.32 6.56 7.93
CA MET A 35 -10.68 6.84 7.44
C MET A 35 -11.62 5.62 7.53
N TYR A 36 -11.14 4.43 7.16
CA TYR A 36 -12.01 3.26 6.98
C TYR A 36 -11.93 2.23 8.11
N CYS A 37 -10.81 2.16 8.83
CA CYS A 37 -10.49 1.02 9.70
C CYS A 37 -10.37 1.42 11.19
N ALA A 38 -9.83 2.60 11.48
CA ALA A 38 -9.44 3.00 12.83
C ALA A 38 -10.63 3.20 13.79
N SER A 39 -11.84 3.49 13.30
CA SER A 39 -13.03 3.60 14.16
C SER A 39 -13.28 2.31 14.96
N CYS A 40 -13.09 1.16 14.32
CA CYS A 40 -13.22 -0.16 14.92
C CYS A 40 -11.88 -0.67 15.46
N HIS A 41 -10.84 -0.73 14.61
CA HIS A 41 -9.57 -1.36 14.94
C HIS A 41 -8.60 -0.46 15.74
N LYS A 42 -8.98 0.79 15.99
CA LYS A 42 -8.17 1.86 16.58
C LYS A 42 -6.99 2.24 15.68
N GLU A 43 -6.51 3.47 15.83
CA GLU A 43 -5.39 3.99 15.05
C GLU A 43 -4.14 3.11 15.19
N SER A 44 -3.93 2.56 16.39
CA SER A 44 -2.81 1.69 16.71
C SER A 44 -3.01 0.23 16.26
N GLY A 45 -4.14 -0.13 15.66
CA GLY A 45 -4.46 -1.51 15.29
C GLY A 45 -4.65 -2.48 16.47
N ASN A 46 -4.84 -1.96 17.68
CA ASN A 46 -5.04 -2.78 18.89
C ASN A 46 -6.41 -3.45 18.97
N GLY A 47 -7.35 -3.03 18.13
CA GLY A 47 -8.73 -3.51 18.18
C GLY A 47 -9.45 -3.07 19.46
N GLN A 48 -10.60 -3.71 19.70
CA GLN A 48 -11.41 -3.50 20.89
C GLN A 48 -11.96 -4.87 21.33
N PHE A 49 -11.16 -5.57 22.14
CA PHE A 49 -11.38 -6.97 22.51
C PHE A 49 -12.77 -7.24 23.09
N LEU A 50 -13.24 -6.40 24.03
CA LEU A 50 -14.56 -6.56 24.64
C LEU A 50 -15.72 -6.35 23.65
N ALA A 51 -15.47 -5.70 22.51
CA ALA A 51 -16.44 -5.53 21.42
C ALA A 51 -16.26 -6.58 20.30
N GLY A 52 -15.40 -7.58 20.49
CA GLY A 52 -15.11 -8.61 19.48
C GLY A 52 -14.25 -8.14 18.31
N ILE A 53 -13.68 -6.94 18.37
CA ILE A 53 -12.82 -6.41 17.30
C ILE A 53 -11.38 -6.82 17.58
N PRO A 54 -10.75 -7.66 16.74
CA PRO A 54 -9.42 -8.17 17.02
C PRO A 54 -8.36 -7.09 16.83
N ARG A 55 -7.25 -7.27 17.54
CA ARG A 55 -5.98 -6.64 17.22
C ARG A 55 -5.53 -7.08 15.83
N ASN A 56 -5.29 -6.14 14.93
CA ASN A 56 -4.93 -6.43 13.54
C ASN A 56 -3.47 -6.10 13.19
N ARG A 57 -2.76 -5.30 14.00
CA ARG A 57 -1.34 -4.97 13.75
C ARG A 57 -0.42 -6.19 13.73
N ASP A 58 -0.75 -7.23 14.49
CA ASP A 58 0.03 -8.47 14.55
C ASP A 58 -0.56 -9.58 13.67
N THR A 59 -1.30 -9.19 12.64
CA THR A 59 -1.94 -10.15 11.73
C THR A 59 -0.92 -11.08 11.08
N GLN A 60 -1.24 -12.37 11.07
CA GLN A 60 -0.43 -13.40 10.40
C GLN A 60 -0.73 -13.49 8.90
N TYR A 61 -1.84 -12.91 8.45
CA TYR A 61 -2.17 -12.82 7.04
C TYR A 61 -1.13 -12.00 6.26
N SER A 62 -0.96 -12.36 5.00
CA SER A 62 -0.22 -11.61 4.00
C SER A 62 -0.97 -10.33 3.62
N VAL A 63 -0.26 -9.41 2.95
CA VAL A 63 -0.87 -8.18 2.42
C VAL A 63 -2.02 -8.48 1.46
N ASN A 64 -1.89 -9.50 0.61
CA ASN A 64 -2.94 -9.87 -0.34
C ASN A 64 -4.16 -10.46 0.37
N GLU A 65 -3.96 -11.35 1.34
CA GLU A 65 -5.07 -11.92 2.10
C GLU A 65 -5.83 -10.84 2.88
N VAL A 66 -5.14 -9.85 3.45
CA VAL A 66 -5.78 -8.71 4.11
C VAL A 66 -6.52 -7.84 3.09
N SER A 67 -5.93 -7.56 1.93
CA SER A 67 -6.57 -6.80 0.86
C SER A 67 -7.86 -7.49 0.35
N ASP A 68 -7.83 -8.81 0.20
CA ASP A 68 -8.99 -9.61 -0.20
C ASP A 68 -10.05 -9.63 0.91
N LEU A 69 -9.64 -9.79 2.18
CA LEU A 69 -10.55 -9.71 3.32
C LEU A 69 -11.26 -8.35 3.37
N ILE A 70 -10.56 -7.23 3.09
CA ILE A 70 -11.15 -5.89 3.06
C ILE A 70 -12.22 -5.77 1.97
N ARG A 71 -11.98 -6.29 0.77
CA ARG A 71 -12.86 -6.04 -0.40
C ARG A 71 -13.91 -7.13 -0.64
N VAL A 72 -13.54 -8.37 -0.40
CA VAL A 72 -14.32 -9.58 -0.71
C VAL A 72 -14.89 -10.21 0.57
N GLY A 73 -14.18 -10.06 1.69
CA GLY A 73 -14.55 -10.68 2.96
C GLY A 73 -13.84 -12.02 3.18
N HIS A 74 -14.09 -12.63 4.33
CA HIS A 74 -13.47 -13.90 4.71
C HIS A 74 -14.46 -14.75 5.51
N GLN A 75 -14.59 -16.04 5.17
CA GLN A 75 -15.57 -16.94 5.79
C GLN A 75 -15.42 -17.04 7.32
N ASP A 76 -14.17 -17.05 7.82
CA ASP A 76 -13.86 -17.09 9.26
C ASP A 76 -13.92 -15.72 9.95
N LYS A 77 -14.29 -14.65 9.23
CA LYS A 77 -14.42 -13.28 9.75
C LYS A 77 -15.72 -12.63 9.26
N PRO A 78 -16.88 -13.27 9.47
CA PRO A 78 -18.15 -12.80 8.89
C PRO A 78 -18.62 -11.46 9.47
N SER A 79 -18.13 -11.08 10.65
CA SER A 79 -18.46 -9.80 11.30
C SER A 79 -17.63 -8.62 10.80
N MET A 80 -16.55 -8.87 10.04
CA MET A 80 -15.79 -7.79 9.41
C MET A 80 -16.50 -7.35 8.14
N PRO A 81 -16.96 -6.09 8.01
CA PRO A 81 -17.64 -5.63 6.82
C PRO A 81 -16.67 -5.56 5.63
N THR A 82 -17.22 -5.69 4.42
CA THR A 82 -16.48 -5.45 3.19
C THR A 82 -16.58 -3.98 2.77
N PHE A 83 -15.53 -3.50 2.12
CA PHE A 83 -15.40 -2.13 1.65
C PHE A 83 -15.26 -2.14 0.12
N SER A 84 -16.33 -2.51 -0.57
CA SER A 84 -16.35 -2.66 -2.04
C SER A 84 -16.12 -1.36 -2.80
N GLN A 85 -16.27 -0.19 -2.14
CA GLN A 85 -15.92 1.11 -2.69
C GLN A 85 -14.39 1.32 -2.84
N LEU A 86 -13.58 0.56 -2.10
CA LEU A 86 -12.13 0.63 -2.22
C LEU A 86 -11.67 -0.09 -3.49
N THR A 87 -10.83 0.60 -4.26
CA THR A 87 -10.13 -0.02 -5.39
C THR A 87 -9.15 -1.10 -4.90
N PRO A 88 -8.75 -2.06 -5.75
CA PRO A 88 -7.73 -3.04 -5.40
C PRO A 88 -6.44 -2.39 -4.88
N ALA A 89 -5.99 -1.30 -5.50
CA ALA A 89 -4.79 -0.59 -5.09
C ALA A 89 -4.93 0.07 -3.71
N GLN A 90 -6.09 0.65 -3.40
CA GLN A 90 -6.35 1.26 -2.09
C GLN A 90 -6.40 0.19 -0.98
N ALA A 91 -7.08 -0.94 -1.18
CA ALA A 91 -7.11 -2.02 -0.19
C ALA A 91 -5.72 -2.63 0.03
N TYR A 92 -4.94 -2.79 -1.04
CA TYR A 92 -3.54 -3.20 -0.93
C TYR A 92 -2.71 -2.17 -0.14
N ALA A 93 -2.90 -0.87 -0.37
CA ALA A 93 -2.19 0.18 0.37
C ALA A 93 -2.51 0.14 1.87
N ILE A 94 -3.78 -0.06 2.25
CA ILE A 94 -4.20 -0.26 3.65
C ILE A 94 -3.52 -1.50 4.24
N ALA A 95 -3.57 -2.62 3.52
CA ALA A 95 -2.99 -3.88 3.98
C ALA A 95 -1.46 -3.80 4.15
N ALA A 96 -0.78 -3.11 3.22
CA ALA A 96 0.66 -2.88 3.29
C ALA A 96 1.02 -1.97 4.47
N TYR A 97 0.26 -0.89 4.68
CA TYR A 97 0.44 -0.02 5.85
C TYR A 97 0.27 -0.79 7.16
N LEU A 98 -0.79 -1.59 7.28
CA LEU A 98 -1.03 -2.42 8.45
C LEU A 98 0.14 -3.37 8.72
N LYS A 99 0.62 -4.08 7.70
CA LYS A 99 1.66 -5.11 7.86
C LYS A 99 3.04 -4.54 8.16
N TYR A 100 3.44 -3.48 7.46
CA TYR A 100 4.84 -3.02 7.46
C TYR A 100 5.08 -1.76 8.29
N LYS A 101 4.03 -1.04 8.68
CA LYS A 101 4.15 0.13 9.56
C LYS A 101 3.57 -0.19 10.93
N LEU A 102 2.25 -0.39 11.03
CA LEU A 102 1.61 -0.65 12.33
C LEU A 102 2.10 -1.94 13.01
N GLY A 103 2.36 -2.99 12.24
CA GLY A 103 2.91 -4.26 12.77
C GLY A 103 4.40 -4.21 13.14
N SER A 104 5.08 -3.08 12.89
CA SER A 104 6.50 -2.88 13.25
C SER A 104 6.70 -1.90 14.41
N GLU A 105 5.63 -1.25 14.86
CA GLU A 105 5.56 -0.48 16.12
C GLU A 105 5.30 -1.41 17.29
#